data_AF-X1KI07-F1
#
_entry.id   AF-X1KI07-F1
#
_cell.length_a   1.000
_cell.length_b   1.000
_cell.length_c   1.000
_cell.angle_alpha   90.00
_cell.angle_beta   90.00
_cell.angle_gamma   90.00
#
_symmetry.space_group_name_H-M   'P 1'
#
loop_
_entity.id
_entity.type
_entity.pdbx_description
1 polymer ?
#
loop_
_entity_poly.entity_id
_entity_poly.type
_entity_poly.pdbx_seq_one_letter_code
_entity_poly.pdbx_strand_id
1 'polypeptide(L)' 'MEIEWKDEILYKDLIKWEKRLKSEAPFFKKLTESIEKEDLRVLDVSCGTGFHLIMHAKWGYSGIGIDITVM' A
#
# COMPACT_ATOMS: atom_id res chain seq x y z
N MET A 1 -23.56 2.24 -32.26
CA MET A 1 -23.83 2.15 -30.81
C MET A 1 -22.52 2.51 -30.14
N GLU A 2 -22.35 3.79 -29.79
CA GLU A 2 -21.17 4.24 -29.04
C GLU A 2 -21.37 3.85 -27.58
N ILE A 3 -20.38 3.18 -27.00
CA ILE A 3 -20.36 2.88 -25.57
C ILE A 3 -19.79 4.13 -24.90
N GLU A 4 -20.65 4.86 -24.21
CA GLU A 4 -20.26 5.98 -23.36
C GLU A 4 -19.69 5.40 -22.06
N TRP A 5 -18.36 5.38 -21.93
CA TRP A 5 -17.69 4.97 -20.70
C TRP A 5 -17.91 6.07 -19.65
N LYS A 6 -18.89 5.86 -18.76
CA LYS A 6 -19.05 6.66 -17.55
C LYS A 6 -17.84 6.44 -16.65
N ASP A 7 -17.13 7.52 -16.34
CA ASP A 7 -16.08 7.69 -15.31
C ASP A 7 -15.48 6.38 -14.79
N GLU A 8 -14.27 6.02 -15.26
CA GLU A 8 -13.56 4.83 -14.82
C GLU A 8 -13.42 4.82 -13.29
N ILE A 9 -14.10 3.87 -12.64
CA ILE A 9 -13.95 3.67 -11.19
C ILE A 9 -12.55 3.15 -10.93
N LEU A 10 -11.75 3.91 -10.19
CA LEU A 10 -10.38 3.52 -9.86
C LEU A 10 -10.37 2.60 -8.64
N TYR A 11 -9.39 1.69 -8.56
CA TYR A 11 -9.25 0.75 -7.44
C TYR A 11 -9.18 1.47 -6.08
N LYS A 12 -8.57 2.66 -6.04
CA LYS A 12 -8.51 3.52 -4.84
C LYS A 12 -9.89 3.94 -4.33
N ASP A 13 -10.90 4.00 -5.20
CA ASP A 13 -12.26 4.46 -4.88
C ASP A 13 -13.14 3.31 -4.37
N LEU A 14 -12.82 2.06 -4.74
CA LEU A 14 -13.55 0.86 -4.33
C LEU A 14 -13.25 0.43 -2.88
N ILE A 15 -12.05 0.77 -2.39
CA ILE A 15 -11.56 0.30 -1.09
C ILE A 15 -11.56 1.45 -0.08
N LYS A 16 -12.12 1.20 1.10
CA LYS A 16 -12.04 2.13 2.24
C LYS A 16 -10.63 2.09 2.86
N TRP A 17 -9.65 2.63 2.16
CA TRP A 17 -8.22 2.53 2.47
C TRP A 17 -7.88 3.04 3.86
N GLU A 18 -8.43 4.17 4.30
CA GLU A 18 -8.18 4.69 5.65
C GLU A 18 -8.57 3.67 6.72
N LYS A 19 -9.76 3.06 6.60
CA LYS A 19 -10.23 2.03 7.54
C LYS A 19 -9.34 0.80 7.49
N ARG A 20 -8.94 0.35 6.29
CA ARG A 20 -8.08 -0.82 6.10
C ARG A 20 -6.71 -0.61 6.72
N LEU A 21 -6.03 0.49 6.38
CA LEU A 21 -4.72 0.83 6.93
C LEU A 21 -4.78 0.97 8.45
N LYS A 22 -5.81 1.62 9.01
CA LYS A 22 -5.98 1.70 10.47
C LYS A 22 -6.14 0.34 11.13
N SER A 23 -6.83 -0.60 10.47
CA SER A 23 -7.03 -1.95 10.99
C SER A 23 -5.78 -2.82 10.91
N GLU A 24 -5.00 -2.71 9.84
CA GLU A 24 -3.83 -3.55 9.58
C GLU A 24 -2.53 -2.97 10.18
N ALA A 25 -2.45 -1.65 10.37
CA ALA A 25 -1.27 -0.96 10.88
C ALA A 25 -0.67 -1.58 12.17
N PRO A 26 -1.45 -1.97 13.19
CA PRO A 26 -0.88 -2.55 14.41
C PRO A 26 -0.10 -3.85 14.16
N PHE A 27 -0.56 -4.68 13.22
CA PHE A 27 0.12 -5.92 12.86
C PHE A 27 1.48 -5.62 12.21
N PHE A 28 1.48 -4.74 11.21
CA PHE A 28 2.71 -4.35 10.53
C PHE A 28 3.68 -3.64 11.46
N LYS A 29 3.19 -2.76 12.34
CA LYS A 29 4.03 -2.03 13.29
C LYS A 29 4.74 -2.99 14.25
N LYS A 30 4.00 -3.95 14.82
CA LYS A 30 4.57 -5.00 15.67
C LYS A 30 5.63 -5.81 14.94
N LEU A 31 5.39 -6.18 13.68
CA LEU A 31 6.36 -6.91 12.88
C LEU A 31 7.63 -6.07 12.65
N THR A 32 7.49 -4.81 12.25
CA THR A 32 8.63 -3.94 11.97
C THR A 32 9.44 -3.59 13.23
N GLU A 33 8.79 -3.42 14.38
CA GLU A 33 9.46 -3.14 15.66
C GLU A 33 10.18 -4.37 16.22
N SER A 34 9.76 -5.58 15.84
CA SER A 34 10.45 -6.82 16.23
C SER A 34 11.74 -7.08 15.45
N ILE A 35 12.03 -6.27 14.42
CA ILE A 35 13.23 -6.39 13.61
C ILE A 35 14.26 -5.41 14.14
N GLU A 36 15.35 -5.91 14.74
CA GLU A 36 16.47 -5.10 15.24
C GLU A 36 17.33 -4.57 14.08
N LYS A 37 16.82 -3.57 13.36
CA LYS A 37 17.52 -2.94 12.24
C LYS A 37 17.24 -1.45 12.15
N GLU A 38 18.29 -0.64 12.20
CA GLU A 38 18.19 0.83 12.13
C GLU A 38 17.65 1.30 10.76
N ASP A 39 18.09 0.65 9.67
CA ASP A 39 17.66 0.95 8.29
C ASP A 39 16.79 -0.17 7.71
N LEU A 40 15.57 -0.32 8.24
CA LEU A 40 14.63 -1.31 7.71
C LEU A 40 14.21 -0.95 6.28
N ARG A 41 14.42 -1.90 5.36
CA ARG A 41 14.06 -1.81 3.94
C ARG A 41 12.93 -2.78 3.62
N VAL A 42 11.83 -2.27 3.07
CA VAL A 42 10.62 -3.04 2.75
C VAL A 42 10.57 -3.32 1.24
N LEU A 43 10.28 -4.57 0.88
CA LEU A 43 9.87 -4.93 -0.48
C LEU A 43 8.37 -5.26 -0.45
N ASP A 44 7.56 -4.42 -1.08
CA ASP A 44 6.11 -4.60 -1.21
C ASP A 44 5.80 -5.29 -2.55
N VAL A 45 5.58 -6.60 -2.50
CA VAL A 45 5.32 -7.43 -3.69
C VAL A 45 3.84 -7.47 -3.97
N SER A 46 3.46 -7.23 -5.23
CA SER A 46 2.07 -6.99 -5.64
C SER A 46 1.47 -5.75 -4.97
N CYS A 47 2.23 -4.65 -5.01
CA CYS A 47 1.90 -3.44 -4.27
C CYS A 47 0.66 -2.70 -4.81
N GLY A 48 0.21 -2.98 -6.03
CA GLY A 48 -0.87 -2.27 -6.71
C GLY A 48 -0.67 -0.75 -6.64
N THR A 49 -1.67 -0.04 -6.14
CA THR A 49 -1.65 1.42 -5.89
C THR A 49 -0.64 1.88 -4.82
N GLY A 50 0.04 0.96 -4.12
CA GLY A 50 1.15 1.26 -3.21
C GLY A 50 0.77 1.80 -1.83
N PHE A 51 -0.48 1.63 -1.37
CA PHE A 51 -0.94 2.18 -0.09
C PHE A 51 -0.15 1.66 1.12
N HIS A 52 0.22 0.37 1.13
CA HIS A 52 1.02 -0.22 2.19
C HIS A 52 2.47 0.28 2.15
N LEU A 53 3.10 0.32 0.99
CA LEU A 53 4.42 0.94 0.83
C LEU A 53 4.45 2.39 1.33
N ILE A 54 3.44 3.21 0.99
CA ILE A 54 3.31 4.58 1.50
C ILE A 54 3.13 4.60 3.01
N MET A 55 2.34 3.69 3.58
CA MET A 55 2.19 3.57 5.04
C MET A 55 3.54 3.30 5.72
N HIS A 56 4.34 2.37 5.19
CA HIS A 56 5.68 2.08 5.71
C HIS A 56 6.64 3.27 5.55
N ALA A 57 6.58 3.97 4.42
CA ALA A 57 7.37 5.19 4.19
C ALA A 57 7.04 6.30 5.20
N LYS A 58 5.77 6.47 5.56
CA LYS A 58 5.33 7.41 6.61
C LYS A 58 5.85 7.06 8.00
N TRP A 59 6.25 5.80 8.24
CA TRP A 59 6.90 5.38 9.48
C TRP A 59 8.43 5.53 9.45
N GLY A 60 8.99 6.07 8.37
CA GLY A 60 10.44 6.29 8.21
C GLY A 60 11.19 5.13 7.56
N TYR A 61 10.50 4.08 7.11
CA TYR A 61 11.14 2.96 6.42
C TYR A 61 11.34 3.28 4.94
N SER A 62 12.45 2.80 4.36
CA SER A 62 12.66 2.87 2.91
C SER A 62 12.15 1.59 2.25
N GLY A 63 11.80 1.64 0.96
CA GLY A 63 11.29 0.45 0.30
C GLY A 63 11.08 0.58 -1.19
N ILE A 64 10.80 -0.57 -1.81
CA ILE A 64 10.51 -0.73 -3.23
C ILE A 64 9.16 -1.45 -3.34
N GLY A 65 8.28 -0.93 -4.20
CA GLY A 65 7.07 -1.63 -4.63
C GLY A 65 7.31 -2.27 -5.98
N ILE A 66 6.88 -3.53 -6.12
CA ILE A 66 6.86 -4.22 -7.42
C ILE A 66 5.46 -4.75 -7.69
N ASP A 67 4.99 -4.52 -8.91
CA ASP A 67 3.72 -5.05 -9.39
C ASP A 67 3.82 -5.26 -10.90
N ILE A 68 3.00 -6.18 -11.43
CA ILE A 68 2.91 -6.39 -12.89
C ILE A 68 2.17 -5.23 -13.57
N THR A 69 1.38 -4.47 -12.81
CA THR A 69 0.65 -3.29 -13.27
C THR A 69 0.66 -2.20 -12.21
N VAL A 70 0.64 -0.94 -12.63
CA VAL A 70 0.28 0.18 -11.74
C VAL A 70 -1.18 0.54 -12.03
N MET A 71 -2.06 0.36 -11.05
CA MET A 71 -3.48 0.76 -11.11
C MET A 71 -3.69 2.14 -10.50
#